data_AF-A0A3D0ZML8-F1
#
_entry.id   AF-A0A3D0ZML8-F1
#
_cell.length_a   1.000
_cell.length_b   1.000
_cell.length_c   1.000
_cell.angle_alpha   90.00
_cell.angle_beta   90.00
_cell.angle_gamma   90.00
#
_symmetry.space_group_name_H-M   'P 1'
#
loop_
_entity.id
_entity.type
_entity.pdbx_description
1 polymer ?
#
loop_
_entity_poly.entity_id
_entity_poly.type
_entity_poly.pdbx_seq_one_letter_code
_entity_poly.pdbx_strand_id
1 'polypeptide(L)'
;MDKRIFGIETEFGISYSSPDSRPLAPEEVARYLFRKVVSWGRSSNVFLTNGSRLYLDVGSHPEYATAECDDLAQLIAHDRAGELILDDLVDEAQARLAAEGFNGTVYLFKN
;
A
#
# COMPACT_ATOMS: atom_id res chain seq x y z
N MET A 1 -23.43 -1.35 25.92
CA MET A 1 -22.66 -2.31 25.11
C MET A 1 -21.36 -1.58 24.85
N ASP A 2 -20.37 -1.79 25.72
CA ASP A 2 -19.29 -0.82 25.91
C ASP A 2 -18.00 -1.23 25.19
N LYS A 3 -17.99 -2.43 24.57
CA LYS A 3 -16.96 -2.91 23.66
C LYS A 3 -17.59 -3.42 22.37
N ARG A 4 -17.00 -3.05 21.23
CA ARG A 4 -17.38 -3.48 19.88
C ARG A 4 -16.10 -3.66 19.08
N ILE A 5 -16.14 -4.58 18.11
CA ILE A 5 -15.06 -4.75 17.14
C ILE A 5 -15.25 -3.75 15.99
N PHE A 6 -14.15 -3.12 15.60
CA PHE A 6 -14.08 -2.21 14.46
C PHE A 6 -12.90 -2.59 13.57
N GLY A 7 -13.00 -2.23 12.30
CA GLY A 7 -11.93 -2.29 11.32
C GLY A 7 -12.16 -1.22 10.26
N ILE A 8 -11.09 -0.80 9.59
CA ILE A 8 -11.13 0.15 8.48
C ILE A 8 -10.47 -0.49 7.27
N GLU A 9 -11.06 -0.27 6.11
CA GLU A 9 -10.49 -0.58 4.80
C GLU A 9 -10.14 0.76 4.14
N THR A 10 -8.87 0.93 3.77
CA THR A 10 -8.37 2.14 3.12
C THR A 10 -7.81 1.79 1.76
N GLU A 11 -8.41 2.35 0.71
CA GLU A 11 -7.84 2.38 -0.63
C GLU A 11 -6.89 3.57 -0.77
N PHE A 12 -5.78 3.35 -1.47
CA PHE A 12 -4.82 4.40 -1.78
C PHE A 12 -4.81 4.69 -3.27
N GLY A 13 -4.98 5.96 -3.63
CA GLY A 13 -4.67 6.41 -4.99
C GLY A 13 -3.18 6.28 -5.25
N ILE A 14 -2.80 5.73 -6.41
CA ILE A 14 -1.39 5.58 -6.80
C ILE A 14 -1.10 6.32 -8.10
N SER A 15 0.02 7.04 -8.14
CA SER A 15 0.46 7.78 -9.32
C SER A 15 1.97 7.75 -9.48
N TYR A 16 2.43 7.96 -10.70
CA TYR A 16 3.84 8.19 -11.01
C TYR A 16 3.98 9.42 -11.88
N SER A 17 4.81 10.36 -11.45
CA SER A 17 5.06 11.61 -12.15
C SER A 17 6.52 11.66 -12.60
N SER A 18 6.74 11.81 -13.90
CA SER A 18 8.06 12.10 -14.46
C SER A 18 7.95 13.24 -15.47
N PRO A 19 8.44 14.45 -15.16
CA PRO A 19 8.39 15.59 -16.09
C PRO A 19 9.14 15.34 -17.41
N ASP A 20 10.27 14.63 -17.33
CA ASP A 20 11.20 14.47 -18.46
C ASP A 20 11.19 13.07 -19.08
N SER A 21 10.28 12.18 -18.68
CA SER A 21 10.27 10.80 -19.16
C SER A 21 8.87 10.24 -19.36
N ARG A 22 8.79 9.02 -19.90
CA ARG A 22 7.53 8.35 -20.17
C ARG A 22 6.75 8.15 -18.86
N PRO A 23 5.46 8.53 -18.79
CA PRO A 23 4.64 8.24 -17.63
C PRO A 23 4.39 6.72 -17.53
N LEU A 24 4.35 6.23 -16.29
CA LEU A 24 3.90 4.87 -15.98
C LEU A 24 2.41 4.89 -15.67
N ALA A 25 1.67 3.92 -16.20
CA ALA A 25 0.27 3.74 -15.83
C ALA A 25 0.17 3.33 -14.35
N PRO A 26 -0.90 3.71 -13.63
CA PRO A 26 -1.09 3.32 -12.23
C PRO A 26 -0.92 1.81 -11.98
N GLU A 27 -1.41 0.98 -12.91
CA GLU A 27 -1.27 -0.47 -12.86
C GLU A 27 0.21 -0.92 -12.94
N GLU A 28 1.05 -0.26 -13.75
CA GLU A 28 2.48 -0.56 -13.83
C GLU A 28 3.17 -0.23 -12.50
N VAL A 29 2.87 0.94 -11.93
CA VAL A 29 3.43 1.38 -10.65
C VAL A 29 3.00 0.45 -9.51
N ALA A 30 1.74 0.05 -9.49
CA ALA A 30 1.20 -0.90 -8.51
C ALA A 30 1.92 -2.26 -8.55
N ARG A 31 2.29 -2.75 -9.75
CA ARG A 31 3.08 -3.98 -9.89
C ARG A 31 4.48 -3.83 -9.30
N TYR A 32 5.13 -2.66 -9.44
CA TYR A 32 6.42 -2.40 -8.78
C TYR A 32 6.29 -2.42 -7.25
N LEU A 33 5.23 -1.79 -6.72
CA LEU A 33 4.92 -1.74 -5.30
C LEU A 33 4.70 -3.17 -4.72
N PHE A 34 3.84 -3.96 -5.36
CA PHE A 34 3.45 -5.29 -4.87
C PHE A 34 4.44 -6.40 -5.20
N ARG A 35 5.52 -6.14 -5.93
CA ARG A 35 6.55 -7.14 -6.23
C ARG A 35 7.13 -7.79 -4.96
N LYS A 36 7.34 -6.98 -3.90
CA LYS A 36 7.76 -7.47 -2.59
C LYS A 36 6.67 -8.28 -1.90
N VAL A 37 5.43 -7.81 -1.95
CA VAL A 37 4.27 -8.49 -1.34
C VAL A 37 4.06 -9.88 -1.93
N VAL A 38 4.16 -10.01 -3.25
CA VAL A 38 4.10 -11.31 -3.94
C VAL A 38 5.25 -12.21 -3.51
N SER A 39 6.44 -11.67 -3.21
CA SER A 39 7.54 -12.48 -2.69
C SER A 39 7.29 -13.03 -1.28
N TRP A 40 6.46 -12.35 -0.47
CA TRP A 40 6.09 -12.80 0.88
C TRP A 40 5.07 -13.93 0.88
N GLY A 41 4.05 -13.86 0.02
CA GLY A 41 2.88 -14.76 0.09
C GLY A 41 2.50 -15.45 -1.21
N ARG A 42 3.27 -15.29 -2.30
CA ARG A 42 2.93 -15.74 -3.67
C ARG A 42 1.62 -15.18 -4.23
N SER A 43 1.08 -14.16 -3.59
CA SER A 43 -0.22 -13.54 -3.87
C SER A 43 -0.09 -12.03 -3.72
N SER A 44 -0.85 -11.26 -4.50
CA SER A 44 -1.05 -9.82 -4.31
C SER A 44 -2.04 -9.51 -3.19
N ASN A 45 -2.40 -10.52 -2.38
CA ASN A 45 -3.31 -10.43 -1.25
C ASN A 45 -2.75 -11.28 -0.11
N VAL A 46 -2.32 -10.62 0.96
CA VAL A 46 -1.63 -11.26 2.10
C VAL A 46 -2.13 -10.70 3.43
N PHE A 47 -2.00 -11.51 4.48
CA PHE A 47 -2.11 -11.04 5.86
C PHE A 47 -0.71 -10.75 6.40
N LEU A 48 -0.56 -9.62 7.07
CA LEU A 48 0.69 -9.15 7.64
C LEU A 48 0.85 -9.65 9.08
N THR A 49 2.06 -9.53 9.62
CA THR A 49 2.36 -9.97 11.00
C THR A 49 1.62 -9.17 12.08
N ASN A 50 1.13 -7.98 11.75
CA ASN A 50 0.27 -7.17 12.63
C ASN A 50 -1.22 -7.55 12.54
N GLY A 51 -1.58 -8.62 11.82
CA GLY A 51 -2.95 -9.09 11.63
C GLY A 51 -3.76 -8.34 10.57
N SER A 52 -3.22 -7.28 9.99
CA SER A 52 -3.88 -6.50 8.94
C SER A 52 -3.75 -7.20 7.58
N ARG A 53 -4.64 -6.87 6.65
CA ARG A 53 -4.62 -7.42 5.29
C ARG A 53 -4.13 -6.35 4.32
N LEU A 54 -3.19 -6.71 3.46
CA LEU A 54 -2.69 -5.86 2.38
C LEU A 54 -2.95 -6.55 1.05
N TYR A 55 -3.63 -5.86 0.13
CA TYR A 55 -3.93 -6.43 -1.17
C TYR A 55 -3.99 -5.39 -2.28
N LEU A 56 -3.91 -5.89 -3.51
CA LEU A 56 -4.17 -5.12 -4.71
C LEU A 56 -5.58 -5.43 -5.22
N ASP A 57 -6.44 -4.42 -5.29
CA ASP A 57 -7.81 -4.59 -5.79
C ASP A 57 -7.87 -4.61 -7.33
N VAL A 58 -9.04 -4.97 -7.88
CA VAL A 58 -9.36 -4.99 -9.31
C VAL A 58 -9.01 -3.65 -9.98
N GLY A 59 -9.17 -2.53 -9.26
CA GLY A 59 -8.79 -1.19 -9.74
C GLY A 59 -7.28 -0.91 -9.81
N SER A 60 -6.43 -1.87 -9.42
CA SER A 60 -4.98 -1.68 -9.20
C SER A 60 -4.63 -0.68 -8.09
N HIS A 61 -5.57 -0.46 -7.15
CA HIS A 61 -5.31 0.32 -5.95
C HIS A 61 -4.69 -0.58 -4.86
N PRO A 62 -3.61 -0.11 -4.20
CA PRO A 62 -3.18 -0.69 -2.94
C PRO A 62 -4.26 -0.48 -1.88
N GLU A 63 -4.69 -1.57 -1.24
CA GLU A 63 -5.66 -1.53 -0.16
C GLU A 63 -5.09 -2.13 1.12
N TYR A 64 -5.29 -1.41 2.22
CA TYR A 64 -4.92 -1.85 3.55
C TYR A 64 -6.17 -1.92 4.43
N ALA A 65 -6.47 -3.12 4.92
CA ALA A 65 -7.52 -3.36 5.90
C ALA A 65 -6.90 -3.61 7.26
N THR A 66 -7.25 -2.82 8.27
CA THR A 66 -6.73 -2.98 9.63
C THR A 66 -7.08 -4.36 10.20
N ALA A 67 -6.27 -4.85 11.13
CA ALA A 67 -6.70 -5.91 12.03
C ALA A 67 -7.95 -5.45 12.83
N GLU A 68 -8.70 -6.41 13.35
CA GLU A 68 -9.83 -6.14 14.24
C GLU A 68 -9.34 -5.45 15.53
N CYS A 69 -9.93 -4.29 15.85
CA CYS A 69 -9.61 -3.50 17.04
C CYS A 69 -10.85 -3.39 17.95
N ASP A 70 -10.67 -3.38 19.27
CA ASP A 70 -11.75 -3.16 20.25
C ASP A 70 -11.67 -1.80 20.97
N ASP A 71 -10.65 -1.00 20.63
CA ASP A 71 -10.40 0.35 21.12
C ASP A 71 -10.11 1.32 19.96
N LEU A 72 -10.54 2.57 20.11
CA LEU A 72 -10.40 3.58 19.05
C LEU A 72 -8.94 4.01 18.85
N ALA A 73 -8.15 4.14 19.92
CA ALA A 73 -6.74 4.52 19.78
C ALA A 73 -5.94 3.38 19.13
N GLN A 74 -6.30 2.13 19.42
CA GLN A 74 -5.76 0.97 18.72
C GLN A 74 -6.09 1.01 17.22
N LEU A 75 -7.35 1.28 16.85
CA LEU A 75 -7.77 1.37 15.45
C LEU A 75 -6.97 2.45 14.70
N ILE A 76 -6.82 3.64 15.28
CA ILE A 76 -6.03 4.74 14.70
C ILE A 76 -4.57 4.33 14.53
N ALA A 77 -3.99 3.61 15.51
CA ALA A 77 -2.62 3.13 15.42
C ALA A 77 -2.46 2.09 14.29
N HIS A 78 -3.43 1.18 14.11
CA HIS A 78 -3.40 0.20 13.01
C HIS A 78 -3.55 0.86 11.63
N ASP A 79 -4.42 1.86 11.52
CA ASP A 79 -4.61 2.63 10.30
C ASP A 79 -3.33 3.39 9.91
N ARG A 80 -2.71 4.10 10.88
CA ARG A 80 -1.42 4.78 10.66
C ARG A 80 -0.29 3.81 10.35
N ALA A 81 -0.30 2.61 10.93
CA ALA A 81 0.68 1.57 10.59
C ALA A 81 0.56 1.15 9.10
N GLY A 82 -0.65 1.13 8.55
CA GLY A 82 -0.86 0.86 7.12
C GLY A 82 -0.18 1.89 6.22
N GLU A 83 -0.29 3.18 6.57
CA GLU A 83 0.39 4.25 5.85
C GLU A 83 1.91 4.08 5.86
N LEU A 84 2.51 3.75 7.02
CA LEU A 84 3.96 3.53 7.14
C LEU A 84 4.44 2.31 6.34
N ILE A 85 3.68 1.22 6.36
CA ILE A 85 4.00 0.00 5.60
C ILE A 85 3.95 0.28 4.10
N LEU A 86 2.97 1.05 3.63
CA LEU A 86 2.86 1.42 2.22
C LEU A 86 3.97 2.40 1.79
N ASP A 87 4.36 3.32 2.66
CA ASP A 87 5.48 4.24 2.43
C ASP A 87 6.80 3.47 2.25
N ASP A 88 7.09 2.48 3.10
CA ASP A 88 8.24 1.58 2.94
C ASP A 88 8.22 0.83 1.59
N LEU A 89 7.03 0.41 1.13
CA LEU A 89 6.88 -0.23 -0.17
C LEU A 89 7.13 0.76 -1.32
N VAL A 90 6.73 2.02 -1.16
CA VAL A 90 6.98 3.09 -2.14
C VAL A 90 8.47 3.33 -2.27
N ASP A 91 9.21 3.44 -1.16
CA ASP A 91 10.65 3.64 -1.17
C ASP A 91 11.37 2.52 -1.93
N GLU A 92 10.95 1.27 -1.71
CA GLU A 92 11.51 0.14 -2.45
C GLU A 92 11.14 0.14 -3.93
N ALA A 93 9.90 0.48 -4.27
CA ALA A 93 9.45 0.59 -5.65
C ALA A 93 10.22 1.70 -6.38
N GLN A 94 10.40 2.84 -5.72
CA GLN A 94 11.15 4.00 -6.21
C GLN A 94 12.62 3.64 -6.48
N ALA A 95 13.27 2.93 -5.56
CA ALA A 95 14.65 2.46 -5.73
C ALA A 95 14.79 1.50 -6.93
N ARG A 96 13.83 0.58 -7.12
CA ARG A 96 13.82 -0.34 -8.26
C ARG A 96 13.61 0.39 -9.58
N LEU A 97 12.63 1.30 -9.62
CA LEU A 97 12.36 2.14 -10.79
C LEU A 97 13.60 2.94 -11.19
N ALA A 98 14.27 3.58 -10.23
CA ALA A 98 15.51 4.31 -10.48
C ALA A 98 16.62 3.41 -11.04
N ALA A 99 16.78 2.19 -10.52
CA ALA A 99 17.76 1.22 -11.03
C ALA A 99 17.47 0.77 -12.47
N GLU A 100 16.21 0.81 -12.91
CA GLU A 100 15.77 0.51 -14.28
C GLU A 100 15.76 1.76 -15.19
N GLY A 101 16.22 2.92 -14.69
CA GLY A 101 16.36 4.17 -15.47
C GLY A 101 15.14 5.08 -15.47
N PHE A 102 14.15 4.81 -14.62
CA PHE A 102 12.97 5.66 -14.44
C PHE A 102 13.26 6.77 -13.42
N ASN A 103 13.22 8.04 -13.87
CA ASN A 103 13.65 9.20 -13.08
C ASN A 103 12.51 10.04 -12.44
N GLY A 104 11.28 9.54 -12.49
CA GLY A 104 10.11 10.15 -11.83
C GLY A 104 9.89 9.70 -10.39
N THR A 105 8.80 10.16 -9.79
CA THR A 105 8.43 9.95 -8.39
C THR A 105 7.10 9.21 -8.28
N VAL A 106 7.06 8.19 -7.42
CA VAL A 106 5.84 7.47 -7.03
C VAL A 106 5.13 8.24 -5.93
N TYR A 107 3.80 8.39 -6.05
CA TYR A 107 2.95 9.01 -5.04
C TYR A 107 1.84 8.05 -4.62
N LEU A 108 1.58 8.01 -3.31
CA LEU A 108 0.40 7.41 -2.71
C LEU A 108 -0.47 8.49 -2.06
N PHE A 109 -1.78 8.38 -2.23
CA PHE A 109 -2.76 9.30 -1.70
C PHE A 109 -3.79 8.55 -0.87
N LYS A 110 -3.99 9.00 0.37
CA LYS A 110 -5.14 8.67 1.20
C LYS A 110 -6.05 9.90 1.21
N ASN A 111 -7.05 9.94 0.34
CA ASN A 111 -7.82 11.14 0.01
C ASN A 111 -9.33 10.94 -0.04
#